data_AF-A0A7W0V601-F1
#
_entry.id   AF-A0A7W0V601-F1
#
_cell.length_a   1.000
_cell.length_b   1.000
_cell.length_c   1.000
_cell.angle_alpha   90.00
_cell.angle_beta   90.00
_cell.angle_gamma   90.00
#
_symmetry.space_group_name_H-M   'P 1'
#
loop_
_entity.id
_entity.type
_entity.pdbx_description
1 polymer ?
#
loop_
_entity_poly.entity_id
_entity_poly.type
_entity_poly.pdbx_seq_one_letter_code
_entity_poly.pdbx_strand_id
1 'polypeptide(L)' 'MRVKRKPDKVEICIIGAGASGATAAKVLTEAGLRVVTLERGPLWTR' A
#
# COMPACT_ATOMS: atom_id res chain seq x y z
N MET A 1 -19.00 15.65 -14.29
CA MET A 1 -17.57 16.04 -14.17
C MET A 1 -16.97 15.30 -12.97
N ARG A 2 -16.07 14.33 -13.18
CA ARG A 2 -15.45 13.56 -12.08
C ARG A 2 -14.12 14.25 -11.72
N VAL A 3 -14.09 14.95 -10.59
CA VAL A 3 -12.84 15.53 -10.08
C VAL A 3 -11.92 14.38 -9.71
N LYS A 4 -10.85 14.15 -10.49
CA LYS A 4 -9.80 13.18 -10.14
C LYS A 4 -9.01 13.77 -8.97
N ARG A 5 -9.30 13.32 -7.74
CA ARG A 5 -8.41 13.58 -6.60
C ARG A 5 -7.06 12.94 -6.89
N LYS A 6 -5.98 13.71 -6.73
CA LYS A 6 -4.65 13.14 -6.67
C LYS A 6 -4.54 12.35 -5.36
N PRO A 7 -4.00 11.12 -5.38
CA PRO A 7 -3.70 10.39 -4.15
C PRO A 7 -2.66 11.15 -3.34
N ASP A 8 -2.66 10.91 -2.02
CA ASP A 8 -1.66 11.47 -1.13
C ASP A 8 -0.24 11.01 -1.49
N LYS A 9 0.75 11.84 -1.18
CA LYS A 9 2.15 11.43 -1.31
C LYS A 9 2.48 10.33 -0.32
N VAL A 10 3.20 9.32 -0.82
CA VAL A 10 3.73 8.18 -0.06
C VAL A 10 5.24 8.14 -0.20
N GLU A 11 5.91 7.54 0.78
CA GLU A 11 7.37 7.46 0.86
C GLU A 11 7.88 6.14 0.29
N ILE A 12 7.10 5.07 0.44
CA ILE A 12 7.48 3.71 0.04
C ILE A 12 6.37 3.09 -0.81
N CYS A 13 6.78 2.46 -1.92
CA CYS A 13 5.93 1.62 -2.76
C CYS A 13 6.43 0.17 -2.70
N ILE A 14 5.58 -0.73 -2.20
CA ILE A 14 5.84 -2.17 -2.18
C ILE A 14 5.10 -2.81 -3.35
N ILE A 15 5.81 -3.62 -4.15
CA ILE A 15 5.23 -4.41 -5.24
C ILE A 15 5.10 -5.85 -4.76
N GLY A 16 3.86 -6.32 -4.66
CA GLY A 16 3.50 -7.63 -4.11
C GLY A 16 3.02 -7.54 -2.66
N ALA A 17 1.78 -7.96 -2.39
CA ALA A 17 1.18 -8.06 -1.05
C ALA A 17 1.17 -9.51 -0.51
N GLY A 18 2.17 -10.30 -0.91
CA GLY A 18 2.42 -11.62 -0.31
C GLY A 18 2.99 -11.53 1.11
N ALA A 19 3.33 -12.67 1.70
CA ALA A 19 3.76 -12.75 3.11
C ALA A 19 4.89 -11.77 3.48
N SER A 20 5.93 -11.68 2.64
CA SER A 20 7.06 -10.76 2.88
C SER A 20 6.65 -9.30 2.70
N GLY A 21 5.95 -8.96 1.62
CA GLY A 21 5.52 -7.60 1.31
C GLY A 21 4.57 -7.03 2.36
N ALA A 22 3.61 -7.84 2.83
CA ALA A 22 2.70 -7.46 3.90
C ALA A 22 3.43 -7.29 5.25
N THR A 23 4.40 -8.15 5.56
CA THR A 23 5.22 -8.03 6.78
C THR A 23 6.06 -6.76 6.76
N ALA A 24 6.70 -6.45 5.62
CA ALA A 24 7.44 -5.21 5.45
C ALA A 24 6.52 -3.99 5.57
N ALA A 25 5.36 -4.01 4.93
CA ALA A 25 4.36 -2.94 5.04
C ALA A 25 3.98 -2.68 6.50
N LYS A 26 3.67 -3.74 7.27
CA LYS A 26 3.33 -3.65 8.70
C LYS A 26 4.41 -2.92 9.49
N VAL A 27 5.66 -3.39 9.42
CA VAL A 27 6.77 -2.81 10.20
C VAL A 27 7.03 -1.35 9.80
N LEU A 28 7.00 -1.04 8.51
CA LEU A 28 7.22 0.32 8.02
C LEU A 28 6.09 1.27 8.43
N THR A 29 4.83 0.81 8.39
CA THR A 29 3.69 1.62 8.85
C THR A 29 3.70 1.84 10.36
N GLU A 30 4.11 0.85 11.16
CA GLU A 30 4.30 1.03 12.61
C GLU A 30 5.42 2.01 12.95
N ALA A 31 6.43 2.13 12.07
CA ALA A 31 7.46 3.16 12.17
C ALA A 31 6.98 4.56 11.74
N GLY A 32 5.70 4.72 11.36
CA GLY A 32 5.09 6.00 11.00
C GLY A 32 5.26 6.42 9.53
N LEU A 33 5.76 5.53 8.67
CA LEU A 33 5.98 5.82 7.25
C LEU A 33 4.69 5.66 6.44
N ARG A 34 4.54 6.47 5.39
CA ARG A 34 3.43 6.35 4.44
C ARG A 34 3.77 5.33 3.36
N VAL A 35 3.11 4.18 3.41
CA VAL A 35 3.36 3.04 2.51
C VAL A 35 2.16 2.81 1.60
N VAL A 36 2.42 2.55 0.31
CA VAL A 36 1.46 1.96 -0.62
C VAL A 36 1.92 0.57 -1.03
N THR A 37 0.99 -0.38 -1.09
CA THR A 37 1.25 -1.72 -1.61
C THR A 37 0.43 -1.93 -2.87
N LEU A 38 1.07 -2.39 -3.94
CA LEU A 38 0.43 -2.74 -5.20
C LEU A 38 0.50 -4.25 -5.39
N GLU A 39 -0.66 -4.87 -5.59
CA GLU A 39 -0.80 -6.31 -5.80
C GLU A 39 -1.66 -6.55 -7.03
N ARG A 40 -1.35 -7.62 -7.77
CA ARG A 40 -2.15 -8.04 -8.93
C ARG A 40 -3.50 -8.60 -8.48
N GLY A 41 -3.51 -9.34 -7.38
CA GLY A 41 -4.72 -9.92 -6.80
C GLY A 41 -5.74 -8.87 -6.34
N PRO A 42 -7.04 -9.22 -6.28
CA PRO A 42 -8.04 -8.33 -5.75
C PRO A 42 -7.81 -8.07 -4.26
N LEU A 43 -8.34 -6.96 -3.74
CA LEU A 43 -8.42 -6.74 -2.30
C LEU A 43 -9.23 -7.88 -1.68
N TRP A 44 -8.64 -8.57 -0.71
CA TRP A 44 -9.34 -9.58 0.05
C TRP A 44 -10.39 -8.88 0.94
N THR A 45 -11.67 -9.12 0.65
CA THR A 45 -12.81 -8.42 1.26
C THR A 45 -13.79 -9.36 1.95
N ARG A 46 -13.47 -10.66 2.03
CA ARG A 46 -14.29 -11.72 2.63
C ARG A 46 -13.44 -12.86 3.16
#